data_AF-A0A7S1W6L3-F1
#
_entry.id   AF-A0A7S1W6L3-F1
#
_cell.length_a   1.000
_cell.length_b   1.000
_cell.length_c   1.000
_cell.angle_alpha   90.00
_cell.angle_beta   90.00
_cell.angle_gamma   90.00
#
_symmetry.space_group_name_H-M   'P 1'
#
loop_
_entity.id
_entity.type
_entity.pdbx_description
1 polymer ?
#
loop_
_entity_poly.entity_id
_entity_poly.type
_entity_poly.pdbx_seq_one_letter_code
_entity_poly.pdbx_strand_id
1 'polypeptide(L)'
;SLLATLWEIMNKVQVEPTGVSPIDCAARVDFFTKYIGVMASPWAIVLVVSPIAFIFVKARQRRQDKPIEDAMEKVETTLDDGDETDVLHELALMEFEEKQASKRARKQKRKNRGRRKSVTAGGTTATTATTNTSSHGDDDETDLTDTYEDTTEITTTMATHTLATTNTGLPDVLSRRRGTQDTTTRLGTDDEGNTAKERLRRRAAAQAAARPTREVALRPLIFVREVMKHRAARSTFTSTVIVTALVVFTLLYPTLVQSSGIVLKCEDIDMGRLGIRSLFVRDRTVDCASDRYQIYYTIAITVLVTYGFFVPAAVVATTILVRQFGGQLKARTLLSFLLHGFKPELWFWETTNLLRKFAVMLIVVFVKDPKLQVIIFMWSVVTSFMMHLVFRPYTDTRVHRVEAVGQSCMVVTLNFVLLLFLPSVAKSSWQPFALSVVVLIINVIAMMVYLWAIGLYLFRSYQHYRERKKTIAENGGGHPNPL
;
A
#
# COMPACT_ATOMS: atom_id res chain seq x y z
N SER A 1 -4.04 19.28 -27.52
CA SER A 1 -5.29 19.00 -28.27
C SER A 1 -6.46 18.78 -27.33
N LEU A 2 -6.46 17.81 -26.40
CA LEU A 2 -7.59 17.52 -25.50
C LEU A 2 -8.19 18.74 -24.77
N LEU A 3 -7.37 19.62 -24.19
CA LEU A 3 -7.88 20.85 -23.56
C LEU A 3 -8.47 21.85 -24.57
N ALA A 4 -7.92 21.91 -25.78
CA ALA A 4 -8.46 22.74 -26.86
C ALA A 4 -9.78 22.16 -27.40
N THR A 5 -9.91 20.84 -27.51
CA THR A 5 -11.15 20.16 -27.88
C THR A 5 -12.21 20.29 -26.80
N LEU A 6 -11.82 20.21 -25.52
CA LEU A 6 -12.73 20.43 -24.40
C LEU A 6 -13.19 21.90 -24.35
N TRP A 7 -12.27 22.84 -24.59
CA TRP A 7 -12.59 24.26 -24.75
C TRP A 7 -13.51 24.53 -25.94
N GLU A 8 -13.29 23.87 -27.08
CA GLU A 8 -14.15 23.99 -28.28
C GLU A 8 -15.54 23.37 -28.05
N ILE A 9 -15.63 22.26 -27.30
CA ILE A 9 -16.91 21.69 -26.87
C ILE A 9 -17.62 22.64 -25.92
N MET A 10 -16.92 23.23 -24.94
CA MET A 10 -17.53 24.23 -24.05
C MET A 10 -17.98 25.48 -24.80
N ASN A 11 -17.24 25.94 -25.81
CA ASN A 11 -17.62 27.05 -26.68
C ASN A 11 -18.79 26.68 -27.61
N LYS A 12 -18.86 25.45 -28.13
CA LYS A 12 -20.01 24.99 -28.93
C LYS A 12 -21.27 24.74 -28.08
N VAL A 13 -21.11 24.49 -26.78
CA VAL A 13 -22.20 24.41 -25.80
C VAL A 13 -22.59 25.81 -25.29
N GLN A 14 -22.08 26.90 -25.88
CA GLN A 14 -22.72 28.21 -25.73
C GLN A 14 -24.14 28.15 -26.29
N VAL A 15 -25.06 27.79 -25.40
CA VAL A 15 -26.48 28.06 -25.47
C VAL A 15 -26.64 29.48 -26.00
N GLU A 16 -27.27 29.63 -27.17
CA GLU A 16 -27.57 30.93 -27.74
C GLU A 16 -28.18 31.83 -26.65
N PRO A 17 -27.62 33.03 -26.41
CA PRO A 17 -28.07 33.93 -25.36
C PRO A 17 -29.32 34.66 -25.83
N THR A 18 -30.39 33.93 -26.16
CA THR A 18 -31.69 34.55 -26.43
C THR A 18 -32.43 34.71 -25.10
N GLY A 19 -32.23 35.86 -24.45
CA GLY A 19 -33.16 36.38 -23.43
C GLY A 19 -32.84 36.15 -21.95
N VAL A 20 -31.61 35.81 -21.57
CA VAL A 20 -31.24 35.58 -20.16
C VAL A 20 -30.52 36.80 -19.57
N SER A 21 -30.89 37.20 -18.36
CA SER A 21 -30.31 38.36 -17.68
C SER A 21 -28.80 38.20 -17.41
N PRO A 22 -28.00 39.28 -17.37
CA PRO A 22 -26.56 39.21 -17.09
C PRO A 22 -26.21 38.57 -15.74
N ILE A 23 -27.12 38.68 -14.77
CA ILE A 23 -26.95 38.16 -13.40
C ILE A 23 -27.03 36.63 -13.39
N ASP A 24 -27.98 36.06 -14.14
CA ASP A 24 -28.10 34.61 -14.28
C ASP A 24 -26.91 34.00 -15.02
N CYS A 25 -26.29 34.76 -15.93
CA CYS A 25 -25.11 34.31 -16.66
C CYS A 25 -23.89 34.17 -15.72
N ALA A 26 -23.68 35.12 -14.80
CA ALA A 26 -22.56 35.09 -13.86
C ALA A 26 -22.64 33.91 -12.86
N ALA A 27 -23.82 33.68 -12.28
CA ALA A 27 -24.04 32.56 -11.35
C ALA A 27 -23.83 31.19 -12.03
N ARG A 28 -24.26 31.08 -13.30
CA ARG A 28 -24.14 29.85 -14.10
C ARG A 28 -22.69 29.49 -14.41
N VAL A 29 -21.88 30.48 -14.79
CA VAL A 29 -20.45 30.29 -15.07
C VAL A 29 -19.72 29.86 -13.80
N ASP A 30 -20.07 30.43 -12.64
CA ASP A 30 -19.42 30.09 -11.38
C ASP A 30 -19.69 28.63 -10.95
N PHE A 31 -20.93 28.15 -11.09
CA PHE A 31 -21.26 26.76 -10.76
C PHE A 31 -20.50 25.75 -11.65
N PHE A 32 -20.55 25.93 -12.97
CA PHE A 32 -19.87 25.04 -13.90
C PHE A 32 -18.36 25.09 -13.73
N THR A 33 -17.78 26.28 -13.53
CA THR A 33 -16.34 26.43 -13.34
C THR A 33 -15.88 25.75 -12.05
N LYS A 34 -16.63 25.89 -10.96
CA LYS A 34 -16.35 25.18 -9.69
C LYS A 34 -16.51 23.67 -9.84
N TYR A 35 -17.58 23.21 -10.49
CA TYR A 35 -17.83 21.77 -10.66
C TYR A 35 -16.80 21.11 -11.57
N ILE A 36 -16.54 21.70 -12.75
CA ILE A 36 -15.51 21.23 -13.68
C ILE A 36 -14.13 21.33 -13.03
N GLY A 37 -13.84 22.40 -12.30
CA GLY A 37 -12.60 22.56 -11.55
C GLY A 37 -12.38 21.44 -10.53
N VAL A 38 -13.42 21.09 -9.76
CA VAL A 38 -13.39 19.96 -8.81
C VAL A 38 -13.17 18.63 -9.54
N MET A 39 -13.83 18.39 -10.67
CA MET A 39 -13.70 17.15 -11.46
C MET A 39 -12.37 17.03 -12.20
N ALA A 40 -11.80 18.15 -12.65
CA ALA A 40 -10.50 18.22 -13.31
C ALA A 40 -9.33 18.23 -12.31
N SER A 41 -9.58 18.61 -11.04
CA SER A 41 -8.54 18.70 -10.00
C SER A 41 -7.71 17.43 -9.82
N PRO A 42 -8.26 16.20 -9.81
CA PRO A 42 -7.44 14.99 -9.66
C PRO A 42 -6.49 14.83 -10.84
N TRP A 43 -6.97 15.08 -12.06
CA TRP A 43 -6.16 14.98 -13.27
C TRP A 43 -5.08 16.04 -13.31
N ALA A 44 -5.39 17.29 -12.94
CA ALA A 44 -4.43 18.37 -12.84
C ALA A 44 -3.33 18.04 -11.80
N ILE A 45 -3.71 17.55 -10.62
CA ILE A 45 -2.76 17.11 -9.58
C ILE A 45 -1.88 15.98 -10.11
N VAL A 46 -2.43 14.98 -10.79
CA VAL A 46 -1.64 13.88 -11.36
C VAL A 46 -0.66 14.38 -12.42
N LEU A 47 -1.10 15.28 -13.30
CA LEU A 47 -0.25 15.84 -14.36
C LEU A 47 0.88 16.71 -13.80
N VAL A 48 0.66 17.42 -12.69
CA VAL A 48 1.67 18.28 -12.06
C VAL A 48 2.59 17.50 -11.12
N VAL A 49 2.03 16.64 -10.27
CA VAL A 49 2.78 15.91 -9.22
C VAL A 49 3.59 14.76 -9.82
N SER A 50 3.10 14.07 -10.87
CA SER A 50 3.80 12.89 -11.40
C SER A 50 5.18 13.22 -12.00
N PRO A 51 5.37 14.29 -12.81
CA PRO A 51 6.70 14.70 -13.27
C PRO A 51 7.64 15.07 -12.12
N ILE A 52 7.15 15.79 -11.11
CA ILE A 52 7.94 16.18 -9.93
C ILE A 52 8.37 14.93 -9.16
N ALA A 53 7.44 14.02 -8.86
CA ALA A 53 7.72 12.75 -8.19
C ALA A 53 8.73 11.91 -8.99
N PHE A 54 8.61 11.88 -10.32
CA PHE A 54 9.57 11.19 -11.17
C PHE A 54 10.97 11.82 -11.12
N ILE A 55 11.08 13.16 -11.17
CA ILE A 55 12.37 13.85 -11.03
C ILE A 55 13.01 13.52 -9.69
N PHE A 56 12.25 13.52 -8.59
CA PHE A 56 12.76 13.13 -7.27
C PHE A 56 13.22 11.67 -7.21
N VAL A 57 12.43 10.74 -7.75
CA VAL A 57 12.80 9.31 -7.82
C VAL A 57 14.05 9.12 -8.65
N LYS A 58 14.14 9.79 -9.82
CA LYS A 58 15.31 9.71 -10.70
C LYS A 58 16.55 10.36 -10.07
N ALA A 59 16.40 11.50 -9.39
CA ALA A 59 17.49 12.14 -8.67
C ALA A 59 18.00 11.26 -7.51
N ARG A 60 17.09 10.56 -6.82
CA ARG A 60 17.45 9.61 -5.78
C ARG A 60 18.15 8.38 -6.35
N GLN A 61 17.69 7.84 -7.48
CA GLN A 61 18.37 6.75 -8.18
C GLN A 61 19.77 7.17 -8.62
N ARG A 62 19.92 8.35 -9.25
CA ARG A 62 21.24 8.89 -9.62
C ARG A 62 22.19 8.99 -8.43
N ARG A 63 21.72 9.42 -7.25
CA ARG A 63 22.56 9.45 -6.03
C ARG A 63 22.97 8.06 -5.55
N GLN A 64 22.16 7.03 -5.78
CA GLN A 64 22.50 5.65 -5.44
C GLN A 64 23.42 5.00 -6.48
N ASP A 65 23.27 5.36 -7.76
CA ASP A 65 24.05 4.81 -8.86
C ASP A 65 25.42 5.48 -8.98
N LYS A 66 25.56 6.74 -8.54
CA LYS A 66 26.82 7.50 -8.58
C LYS A 66 28.05 6.74 -8.04
N PRO A 67 28.05 6.14 -6.84
CA PRO A 67 29.21 5.37 -6.37
C PRO A 67 29.55 4.15 -7.23
N ILE A 68 28.58 3.60 -7.96
CA ILE A 68 28.81 2.51 -8.91
C ILE A 68 29.41 3.05 -10.21
N GLU A 69 28.89 4.19 -10.71
CA GLU A 69 29.47 4.87 -11.87
C GLU A 69 30.91 5.32 -11.58
N ASP A 70 31.18 5.95 -10.43
CA ASP A 70 32.51 6.37 -9.99
C ASP A 70 33.49 5.17 -9.85
N ALA A 71 33.01 4.02 -9.34
CA ALA A 71 33.81 2.80 -9.25
C ALA A 71 34.14 2.21 -10.63
N MET A 72 33.19 2.26 -11.57
CA MET A 72 33.41 1.76 -12.93
C MET A 72 34.33 2.65 -13.75
N GLU A 73 34.22 3.97 -13.59
CA GLU A 73 35.13 4.93 -14.21
C GLU A 73 36.57 4.70 -13.73
N LYS A 74 36.76 4.43 -12.43
CA LYS A 74 38.07 4.08 -11.87
C LYS A 74 38.66 2.81 -12.51
N VAL A 75 37.84 1.78 -12.72
CA VAL A 75 38.27 0.54 -13.40
C VAL A 75 38.66 0.80 -14.85
N GLU A 76 37.93 1.67 -15.54
CA GLU A 76 38.22 2.04 -16.93
C GLU A 76 39.52 2.84 -17.04
N THR A 77 39.78 3.79 -16.14
CA THR A 77 41.08 4.50 -16.11
C THR A 77 42.25 3.57 -15.80
N THR A 78 42.03 2.55 -14.95
CA THR A 78 43.08 1.57 -14.61
C THR A 78 43.39 0.61 -15.77
N LEU A 79 42.42 0.38 -16.68
CA LEU A 79 42.60 -0.41 -17.89
C LEU A 79 43.48 0.29 -18.94
N ASP A 80 43.38 1.61 -19.07
CA ASP A 80 44.16 2.39 -20.05
C ASP A 80 45.64 2.53 -19.67
N ASP A 81 45.98 2.48 -18.38
CA ASP A 81 47.37 2.58 -17.90
C ASP A 81 48.22 1.32 -18.17
N GLY A 82 47.64 0.28 -18.78
CA GLY A 82 48.38 -0.89 -19.28
C GLY A 82 48.81 -1.91 -18.22
N ASP A 83 48.45 -1.72 -16.94
CA ASP A 83 48.66 -2.71 -15.89
C ASP A 83 47.51 -3.72 -15.84
N GLU A 84 47.47 -4.60 -16.84
CA GLU A 84 46.44 -5.63 -17.03
C GLU A 84 46.32 -6.57 -15.80
N THR A 85 47.39 -6.67 -14.99
CA THR A 85 47.47 -7.46 -13.77
C THR A 85 46.68 -6.85 -12.60
N ASP A 86 46.78 -5.54 -12.40
CA ASP A 86 46.07 -4.85 -11.32
C ASP A 86 44.56 -4.79 -11.59
N VAL A 87 44.16 -4.63 -12.85
CA VAL A 87 42.75 -4.66 -13.24
C VAL A 87 42.12 -6.02 -13.02
N LEU A 88 42.82 -7.10 -13.38
CA LEU A 88 42.34 -8.47 -13.16
C LEU A 88 42.22 -8.77 -11.65
N HIS A 89 43.11 -8.21 -10.84
CA HIS A 89 43.06 -8.34 -9.39
C HIS A 89 41.89 -7.54 -8.78
N GLU A 90 41.64 -6.30 -9.22
CA GLU A 90 40.48 -5.49 -8.80
C GLU A 90 39.15 -6.11 -9.25
N LEU A 91 39.05 -6.60 -10.48
CA LEU A 91 37.86 -7.31 -10.97
C LEU A 91 37.61 -8.60 -10.20
N ALA A 92 38.66 -9.36 -9.88
CA ALA A 92 38.55 -10.56 -9.05
C ALA A 92 38.12 -10.20 -7.61
N LEU A 93 38.61 -9.09 -7.07
CA LEU A 93 38.18 -8.56 -5.77
C LEU A 93 36.71 -8.15 -5.80
N MET A 94 36.26 -7.40 -6.80
CA MET A 94 34.85 -7.02 -6.94
C MET A 94 33.93 -8.23 -7.12
N GLU A 95 34.32 -9.20 -7.95
CA GLU A 95 33.52 -10.42 -8.15
C GLU A 95 33.50 -11.28 -6.87
N PHE A 96 34.61 -11.30 -6.11
CA PHE A 96 34.68 -11.94 -4.81
C PHE A 96 33.82 -11.22 -3.77
N GLU A 97 33.82 -9.89 -3.75
CA GLU A 97 32.98 -9.07 -2.89
C GLU A 97 31.50 -9.23 -3.22
N GLU A 98 31.11 -9.29 -4.50
CA GLU A 98 29.72 -9.55 -4.90
C GLU A 98 29.29 -10.97 -4.48
N LYS A 99 30.17 -11.97 -4.68
CA LYS A 99 29.92 -13.34 -4.21
C LYS A 99 29.84 -13.41 -2.68
N GLN A 100 30.66 -12.65 -1.96
CA GLN A 100 30.62 -12.51 -0.50
C GLN A 100 29.32 -11.83 -0.06
N ALA A 101 28.93 -10.71 -0.68
CA ALA A 101 27.71 -9.97 -0.39
C ALA A 101 26.46 -10.83 -0.66
N SER A 102 26.45 -11.58 -1.76
CA SER A 102 25.38 -12.54 -2.09
C SER A 102 25.32 -13.69 -1.09
N LYS A 103 26.47 -14.26 -0.68
CA LYS A 103 26.54 -15.27 0.39
C LYS A 103 26.07 -14.71 1.73
N ARG A 104 26.43 -13.48 2.09
CA ARG A 104 25.97 -12.78 3.31
C ARG A 104 24.47 -12.54 3.27
N ALA A 105 23.92 -12.07 2.16
CA ALA A 105 22.48 -11.90 1.96
C ALA A 105 21.71 -13.23 2.09
N ARG A 106 22.26 -14.33 1.56
CA ARG A 106 21.70 -15.68 1.71
C ARG A 106 21.79 -16.19 3.16
N LYS A 107 22.92 -15.97 3.85
CA LYS A 107 23.13 -16.35 5.25
C LYS A 107 22.20 -15.56 6.18
N GLN A 108 22.02 -14.26 5.92
CA GLN A 108 21.07 -13.40 6.63
C GLN A 108 19.62 -13.83 6.40
N LYS A 109 19.24 -14.17 5.15
CA LYS A 109 17.93 -14.76 4.85
C LYS A 109 17.71 -16.09 5.59
N ARG A 110 18.72 -16.97 5.66
CA ARG A 110 18.63 -18.23 6.43
C ARG A 110 18.49 -17.97 7.93
N LYS A 111 19.27 -17.05 8.50
CA LYS A 111 19.19 -16.68 9.93
C LYS A 111 17.81 -16.10 10.28
N ASN A 112 17.26 -15.23 9.43
CA ASN A 112 15.90 -14.70 9.60
C ASN A 112 14.82 -15.78 9.44
N ARG A 113 15.01 -16.77 8.56
CA ARG A 113 14.09 -17.91 8.41
C ARG A 113 14.14 -18.87 9.60
N GLY A 114 15.32 -19.09 10.19
CA GLY A 114 15.50 -19.88 11.41
C GLY A 114 14.88 -19.21 12.64
N ARG A 115 15.09 -17.90 12.81
CA ARG A 115 14.50 -17.11 13.90
C ARG A 115 12.97 -17.06 13.83
N ARG A 116 12.39 -17.14 12.63
CA ARG A 116 10.93 -17.27 12.45
C ARG A 116 10.38 -18.64 12.87
N LYS A 117 11.16 -19.73 12.73
CA LYS A 117 10.75 -21.08 13.13
C LYS A 117 10.91 -21.33 14.64
N SER A 118 11.92 -20.77 15.31
CA SER A 118 12.08 -20.98 16.76
C SER A 118 11.02 -20.24 17.59
N VAL A 119 10.49 -19.12 17.09
CA VAL A 119 9.39 -18.38 17.76
C VAL A 119 8.05 -19.10 17.64
N THR A 120 7.91 -20.07 16.72
CA THR A 120 6.67 -20.88 16.56
C THR A 120 6.72 -22.24 17.29
N ALA A 121 7.86 -22.62 17.88
CA ALA A 121 8.04 -23.95 18.47
C ALA A 121 8.24 -23.96 20.01
N GLY A 122 8.24 -22.80 20.66
CA GLY A 122 8.53 -22.67 22.10
C GLY A 122 7.32 -22.37 22.99
N GLY A 123 6.13 -22.89 22.66
CA GLY A 123 4.89 -22.56 23.35
C GLY A 123 4.00 -23.76 23.67
N THR A 124 4.55 -24.83 24.23
CA THR A 124 3.75 -25.88 24.90
C THR A 124 4.66 -26.69 25.82
N THR A 125 4.16 -27.02 27.02
CA THR A 125 4.78 -27.75 28.15
C THR A 125 5.63 -26.87 29.08
N ALA A 126 5.56 -26.93 30.41
CA ALA A 126 4.64 -27.51 31.38
C ALA A 126 5.12 -26.99 32.77
N THR A 127 4.22 -26.68 33.70
CA THR A 127 4.60 -26.72 35.14
C THR A 127 3.40 -27.18 35.97
N THR A 128 3.56 -28.37 36.55
CA THR A 128 2.72 -28.96 37.58
C THR A 128 3.58 -29.11 38.83
N ALA A 129 2.93 -28.96 40.00
CA ALA A 129 3.27 -29.50 41.33
C ALA A 129 3.76 -28.52 42.44
N THR A 130 2.83 -28.34 43.39
CA THR A 130 2.95 -28.49 44.87
C THR A 130 3.75 -27.51 45.74
N THR A 131 3.04 -26.86 46.67
CA THR A 131 3.33 -26.89 48.13
C THR A 131 2.13 -26.47 48.99
N ASN A 132 2.01 -27.15 50.14
CA ASN A 132 1.02 -27.02 51.23
C ASN A 132 1.40 -25.92 52.24
N THR A 133 0.37 -25.39 52.96
CA THR A 133 0.28 -24.92 54.39
C THR A 133 1.39 -24.02 54.98
N SER A 134 1.18 -22.95 55.76
CA SER A 134 0.20 -22.63 56.82
C SER A 134 0.31 -21.16 57.30
N SER A 135 -0.79 -20.67 57.89
CA SER A 135 -0.95 -19.77 59.06
C SER A 135 -0.61 -18.26 59.06
N HIS A 136 -1.50 -17.52 59.76
CA HIS A 136 -1.47 -16.11 60.21
C HIS A 136 -1.79 -15.04 59.16
N GLY A 137 -2.78 -14.16 59.32
CA GLY A 137 -3.73 -13.83 60.39
C GLY A 137 -4.25 -12.41 60.10
N ASP A 138 -5.54 -12.17 60.37
CA ASP A 138 -6.21 -10.92 60.78
C ASP A 138 -6.11 -9.70 59.81
N ASP A 139 -7.11 -8.86 59.49
CA ASP A 139 -8.51 -8.61 59.89
C ASP A 139 -9.22 -7.78 58.78
N ASP A 140 -10.55 -7.67 58.91
CA ASP A 140 -11.52 -6.71 58.33
C ASP A 140 -11.96 -6.87 56.84
N GLU A 141 -13.16 -7.42 56.54
CA GLU A 141 -14.54 -6.83 56.66
C GLU A 141 -14.76 -5.76 55.56
N THR A 142 -15.70 -5.77 54.59
CA THR A 142 -17.04 -6.36 54.30
C THR A 142 -17.24 -6.24 52.76
N ASP A 143 -17.72 -7.22 52.00
CA ASP A 143 -19.10 -7.74 51.77
C ASP A 143 -19.86 -7.14 50.54
N LEU A 144 -20.70 -7.97 49.92
CA LEU A 144 -21.55 -7.88 48.71
C LEU A 144 -20.92 -8.31 47.36
N THR A 145 -21.02 -9.60 46.93
CA THR A 145 -22.17 -10.30 46.26
C THR A 145 -22.63 -9.59 44.96
N ASP A 146 -22.58 -10.20 43.77
CA ASP A 146 -23.43 -11.33 43.39
C ASP A 146 -22.90 -12.15 42.19
N THR A 147 -22.99 -13.47 42.37
CA THR A 147 -23.46 -14.52 41.45
C THR A 147 -23.47 -14.28 39.92
N TYR A 148 -22.71 -15.11 39.19
CA TYR A 148 -22.98 -15.41 37.78
C TYR A 148 -23.23 -16.92 37.65
N GLU A 149 -24.50 -17.27 37.55
CA GLU A 149 -25.00 -18.62 37.30
C GLU A 149 -25.17 -18.88 35.80
N ASP A 150 -25.36 -20.15 35.49
CA ASP A 150 -24.91 -20.89 34.33
C ASP A 150 -25.99 -21.01 33.21
N THR A 151 -25.54 -21.55 32.07
CA THR A 151 -26.29 -22.28 31.02
C THR A 151 -27.14 -21.53 29.98
N THR A 152 -26.83 -21.77 28.70
CA THR A 152 -27.58 -22.78 27.92
C THR A 152 -26.89 -23.14 26.60
N GLU A 153 -26.81 -24.46 26.41
CA GLU A 153 -26.41 -25.19 25.21
C GLU A 153 -27.35 -24.95 24.03
N ILE A 154 -26.79 -24.94 22.81
CA ILE A 154 -27.45 -25.60 21.67
C ILE A 154 -26.40 -26.43 20.92
N THR A 155 -26.57 -27.73 21.08
CA THR A 155 -25.97 -28.84 20.34
C THR A 155 -26.59 -28.91 18.94
N THR A 156 -25.79 -29.00 17.88
CA THR A 156 -26.20 -29.74 16.68
C THR A 156 -24.99 -30.41 16.04
N THR A 157 -25.01 -31.72 16.19
CA THR A 157 -24.23 -32.78 15.53
C THR A 157 -24.44 -32.78 14.01
N MET A 158 -23.36 -32.94 13.24
CA MET A 158 -23.35 -33.90 12.13
C MET A 158 -21.91 -34.36 11.85
N ALA A 159 -21.81 -35.68 11.70
CA ALA A 159 -20.59 -36.47 11.70
C ALA A 159 -20.12 -36.82 10.29
N THR A 160 -18.81 -37.04 10.20
CA THR A 160 -18.08 -38.05 9.42
C THR A 160 -18.32 -38.18 7.91
N HIS A 161 -17.25 -37.99 7.13
CA HIS A 161 -16.74 -39.09 6.30
C HIS A 161 -15.21 -39.06 6.22
N THR A 162 -14.62 -40.08 6.83
CA THR A 162 -13.24 -40.55 6.76
C THR A 162 -13.00 -41.18 5.39
N LEU A 163 -11.87 -40.91 4.75
CA LEU A 163 -11.24 -41.87 3.83
C LEU A 163 -9.73 -41.73 3.91
N ALA A 164 -9.13 -42.79 4.45
CA ALA A 164 -7.71 -43.07 4.49
C ALA A 164 -7.27 -43.60 3.12
N THR A 165 -6.06 -43.24 2.69
CA THR A 165 -5.29 -44.03 1.72
C THR A 165 -3.81 -44.02 2.09
N THR A 166 -3.45 -45.11 2.77
CA THR A 166 -2.37 -46.06 2.42
C THR A 166 -1.00 -45.55 1.99
N ASN A 167 -0.09 -45.85 2.90
CA ASN A 167 1.35 -46.08 2.79
C ASN A 167 1.66 -47.19 1.76
N THR A 168 2.57 -46.91 0.82
CA THR A 168 3.41 -47.87 0.07
C THR A 168 4.71 -47.11 -0.24
N GLY A 169 5.87 -47.46 0.29
CA GLY A 169 6.65 -48.63 -0.12
C GLY A 169 8.01 -48.14 -0.66
N LEU A 170 9.09 -48.64 -0.05
CA LEU A 170 10.52 -48.58 -0.42
C LEU A 170 10.81 -48.70 -1.94
N PRO A 171 12.03 -48.40 -2.49
CA PRO A 171 13.31 -48.86 -1.91
C PRO A 171 14.53 -47.93 -1.97
N ASP A 172 15.40 -48.27 -1.02
CA ASP A 172 16.86 -48.20 -0.97
C ASP A 172 17.54 -48.44 -2.34
N VAL A 173 18.48 -47.56 -2.73
CA VAL A 173 19.45 -47.83 -3.80
C VAL A 173 20.84 -47.36 -3.36
N LEU A 174 21.66 -48.36 -3.04
CA LEU A 174 23.11 -48.34 -2.97
C LEU A 174 23.73 -48.07 -4.35
N SER A 175 24.79 -47.26 -4.40
CA SER A 175 26.06 -47.54 -5.11
C SER A 175 26.98 -46.30 -5.04
N ARG A 176 28.14 -46.36 -4.38
CA ARG A 176 29.40 -47.01 -4.81
C ARG A 176 30.04 -46.29 -6.00
N ARG A 177 30.95 -45.34 -5.72
CA ARG A 177 32.19 -45.17 -6.51
C ARG A 177 33.29 -44.51 -5.68
N ARG A 178 34.08 -45.37 -5.04
CA ARG A 178 35.41 -45.09 -4.50
C ARG A 178 36.36 -45.34 -5.68
N GLY A 179 36.93 -44.28 -6.23
CA GLY A 179 37.94 -44.35 -7.30
C GLY A 179 39.32 -44.18 -6.68
N THR A 180 39.98 -45.31 -6.42
CA THR A 180 41.42 -45.43 -6.23
C THR A 180 42.11 -45.18 -7.57
N GLN A 181 43.09 -44.28 -7.59
CA GLN A 181 44.07 -44.20 -8.65
C GLN A 181 45.46 -44.12 -8.01
N ASP A 182 46.05 -45.30 -7.81
CA ASP A 182 47.50 -45.49 -7.78
C ASP A 182 48.00 -45.39 -9.21
N THR A 183 48.99 -44.53 -9.47
CA THR A 183 49.84 -44.67 -10.66
C THR A 183 51.22 -44.08 -10.38
N THR A 184 52.09 -44.97 -9.90
CA THR A 184 53.52 -45.11 -10.24
C THR A 184 54.34 -43.85 -10.52
N THR A 185 55.15 -43.54 -9.51
CA THR A 185 56.45 -42.87 -9.58
C THR A 185 57.36 -43.54 -10.63
N ARG A 186 57.79 -42.79 -11.64
CA ARG A 186 58.97 -43.10 -12.46
C ARG A 186 59.97 -41.96 -12.27
N LEU A 187 61.06 -42.25 -11.57
CA LEU A 187 62.28 -41.44 -11.60
C LEU A 187 62.84 -41.50 -13.03
N GLY A 188 62.89 -40.35 -13.69
CA GLY A 188 63.63 -40.11 -14.91
C GLY A 188 64.55 -38.92 -14.65
N THR A 189 65.84 -39.23 -14.63
CA THR A 189 66.97 -38.32 -14.48
C THR A 189 67.14 -37.45 -15.74
N ASP A 190 67.75 -36.29 -15.53
CA ASP A 190 68.55 -35.51 -16.49
C ASP A 190 67.82 -34.81 -17.65
N ASP A 191 67.43 -33.54 -17.44
CA ASP A 191 67.77 -32.39 -18.31
C ASP A 191 67.08 -31.10 -17.81
N GLU A 192 67.62 -30.53 -16.73
CA GLU A 192 66.98 -29.45 -15.95
C GLU A 192 67.40 -28.02 -16.38
N GLY A 193 67.97 -27.85 -17.57
CA GLY A 193 68.50 -26.55 -18.01
C GLY A 193 67.61 -25.72 -18.95
N ASN A 194 66.75 -26.35 -19.77
CA ASN A 194 66.19 -25.68 -20.95
C ASN A 194 64.66 -25.77 -21.14
N THR A 195 63.94 -26.50 -20.29
CA THR A 195 62.49 -26.77 -20.46
C THR A 195 61.56 -25.76 -19.77
N ALA A 196 62.02 -25.05 -18.74
CA ALA A 196 61.21 -24.02 -18.06
C ALA A 196 61.00 -22.77 -18.94
N LYS A 197 62.05 -22.34 -19.65
CA LYS A 197 62.01 -21.18 -20.56
C LYS A 197 61.09 -21.44 -21.76
N GLU A 198 61.09 -22.68 -22.26
CA GLU A 198 60.25 -23.09 -23.39
C GLU A 198 58.76 -23.23 -22.98
N ARG A 199 58.48 -23.68 -21.75
CA ARG A 199 57.12 -23.69 -21.19
C ARG A 199 56.58 -22.27 -20.95
N LEU A 200 57.43 -21.33 -20.53
CA LEU A 200 57.06 -19.92 -20.41
C LEU A 200 56.77 -19.28 -21.79
N ARG A 201 57.60 -19.58 -22.81
CA ARG A 201 57.36 -19.11 -24.19
C ARG A 201 56.09 -19.66 -24.80
N ARG A 202 55.78 -20.95 -24.58
CA ARG A 202 54.51 -21.55 -25.04
C ARG A 202 53.28 -21.00 -24.31
N ARG A 203 53.38 -20.67 -23.02
CA ARG A 203 52.31 -19.98 -22.28
C ARG A 203 52.12 -18.54 -22.74
N ALA A 204 53.21 -17.81 -22.98
CA ALA A 204 53.16 -16.45 -23.50
C ALA A 204 52.58 -16.38 -24.94
N ALA A 205 52.96 -17.32 -25.82
CA ALA A 205 52.41 -17.40 -27.18
C ALA A 205 50.92 -17.80 -27.18
N ALA A 206 50.51 -18.71 -26.30
CA ALA A 206 49.09 -19.07 -26.15
C ALA A 206 48.25 -17.92 -25.57
N GLN A 207 48.80 -17.11 -24.65
CA GLN A 207 48.13 -15.90 -24.15
C GLN A 207 48.06 -14.78 -25.19
N ALA A 208 49.09 -14.61 -26.03
CA ALA A 208 49.09 -13.64 -27.11
C ALA A 208 48.05 -13.98 -28.21
N ALA A 209 47.86 -15.27 -28.52
CA ALA A 209 46.85 -15.71 -29.49
C ALA A 209 45.39 -15.61 -28.99
N ALA A 210 45.17 -15.53 -27.68
CA ALA A 210 43.83 -15.41 -27.08
C ALA A 210 43.36 -13.95 -26.86
N ARG A 211 44.25 -12.96 -27.04
CA ARG A 211 43.96 -11.53 -26.85
C ARG A 211 42.89 -10.94 -27.80
N PRO A 212 42.82 -11.23 -29.13
CA PRO A 212 41.87 -10.55 -30.02
C PRO A 212 40.40 -10.94 -29.78
N THR A 213 40.14 -12.04 -29.06
CA THR A 213 38.76 -12.51 -28.81
C THR A 213 38.07 -11.84 -27.62
N ARG A 214 38.79 -11.13 -26.74
CA ARG A 214 38.21 -10.53 -25.51
C ARG A 214 37.53 -9.19 -25.75
N GLU A 215 38.06 -8.35 -26.63
CA GLU A 215 37.42 -7.06 -26.99
C GLU A 215 36.09 -7.24 -27.73
N VAL A 216 35.96 -8.31 -28.53
CA VAL A 216 34.71 -8.62 -29.24
C VAL A 216 33.62 -9.10 -28.29
N ALA A 217 33.97 -9.70 -27.15
CA ALA A 217 33.02 -10.19 -26.15
C ALA A 217 32.47 -9.10 -25.22
N LEU A 218 33.16 -7.96 -25.06
CA LEU A 218 32.73 -6.89 -24.14
C LEU A 218 31.69 -5.93 -24.75
N ARG A 219 31.75 -5.69 -26.07
CA ARG A 219 30.81 -4.81 -26.79
C ARG A 219 29.32 -5.18 -26.61
N PRO A 220 28.88 -6.46 -26.65
CA PRO A 220 27.48 -6.79 -26.43
C PRO A 220 27.01 -6.52 -25.00
N LEU A 221 27.89 -6.57 -23.99
CA LEU A 221 27.53 -6.27 -22.60
C LEU A 221 27.21 -4.78 -22.38
N ILE A 222 27.97 -3.89 -23.02
CA ILE A 222 27.74 -2.43 -22.98
C ILE A 222 26.39 -2.09 -23.64
N PHE A 223 26.10 -2.69 -24.80
CA PHE A 223 24.82 -2.48 -25.50
C PHE A 223 23.62 -3.01 -24.70
N VAL A 224 23.72 -4.21 -24.12
CA VAL A 224 22.66 -4.79 -23.29
C VAL A 224 22.41 -3.94 -22.04
N ARG A 225 23.46 -3.38 -21.43
CA ARG A 225 23.33 -2.48 -20.27
C ARG A 225 22.54 -1.22 -20.62
N GLU A 226 22.84 -0.57 -21.75
CA GLU A 226 22.18 0.67 -22.12
C GLU A 226 20.71 0.45 -22.51
N VAL A 227 20.42 -0.65 -23.21
CA VAL A 227 19.04 -1.07 -23.51
C VAL A 227 18.26 -1.40 -22.22
N MET A 228 18.90 -2.07 -21.24
CA MET A 228 18.26 -2.33 -19.94
C MET A 228 18.03 -1.04 -19.12
N LYS A 229 18.96 -0.07 -19.16
CA LYS A 229 18.83 1.24 -18.48
C LYS A 229 17.61 2.01 -19.00
N HIS A 230 17.41 2.05 -20.32
CA HIS A 230 16.23 2.68 -20.93
C HIS A 230 14.91 1.94 -20.62
N ARG A 231 14.91 0.60 -20.61
CA ARG A 231 13.72 -0.20 -20.30
C ARG A 231 13.31 -0.09 -18.82
N ALA A 232 14.29 -0.05 -17.91
CA ALA A 232 14.07 0.16 -16.48
C ALA A 232 13.53 1.57 -16.17
N ALA A 233 14.07 2.61 -16.83
CA ALA A 233 13.59 3.98 -16.66
C ALA A 233 12.13 4.15 -17.09
N ARG A 234 11.74 3.59 -18.25
CA ARG A 234 10.36 3.66 -18.77
C ARG A 234 9.37 2.92 -17.87
N SER A 235 9.74 1.76 -17.33
CA SER A 235 8.90 1.00 -16.39
C SER A 235 8.69 1.75 -15.07
N THR A 236 9.67 2.52 -14.62
CA THR A 236 9.59 3.23 -13.32
C THR A 236 8.67 4.44 -13.41
N PHE A 237 8.72 5.20 -14.52
CA PHE A 237 7.85 6.37 -14.73
C PHE A 237 6.36 6.01 -14.71
N THR A 238 5.96 5.03 -15.52
CA THR A 238 4.55 4.60 -15.62
C THR A 238 4.03 4.09 -14.27
N SER A 239 4.86 3.36 -13.52
CA SER A 239 4.50 2.86 -12.19
C SER A 239 4.24 4.00 -11.19
N THR A 240 5.10 5.02 -11.18
CA THR A 240 4.93 6.19 -10.31
C THR A 240 3.67 6.96 -10.68
N VAL A 241 3.42 7.23 -11.96
CA VAL A 241 2.21 7.94 -12.43
C VAL A 241 0.94 7.19 -12.00
N ILE A 242 0.90 5.87 -12.20
CA ILE A 242 -0.26 5.04 -11.83
C ILE A 242 -0.50 5.08 -10.31
N VAL A 243 0.56 4.92 -9.50
CA VAL A 243 0.43 4.95 -8.04
C VAL A 243 -0.03 6.34 -7.57
N THR A 244 0.58 7.42 -8.06
CA THR A 244 0.18 8.78 -7.73
C THR A 244 -1.28 9.04 -8.13
N ALA A 245 -1.71 8.60 -9.32
CA ALA A 245 -3.10 8.70 -9.75
C ALA A 245 -4.04 7.97 -8.80
N LEU A 246 -3.76 6.70 -8.50
CA LEU A 246 -4.59 5.89 -7.59
C LEU A 246 -4.71 6.54 -6.20
N VAL A 247 -3.62 7.08 -5.65
CA VAL A 247 -3.62 7.80 -4.37
C VAL A 247 -4.51 9.04 -4.46
N VAL A 248 -4.29 9.89 -5.46
CA VAL A 248 -5.03 11.16 -5.62
C VAL A 248 -6.53 10.89 -5.82
N PHE A 249 -6.90 9.95 -6.69
CA PHE A 249 -8.29 9.58 -6.90
C PHE A 249 -8.92 8.99 -5.64
N THR A 250 -8.21 8.15 -4.90
CA THR A 250 -8.71 7.56 -3.63
C THR A 250 -8.94 8.62 -2.56
N LEU A 251 -8.07 9.64 -2.49
CA LEU A 251 -8.19 10.74 -1.53
C LEU A 251 -9.31 11.72 -1.90
N LEU A 252 -9.45 12.05 -3.19
CA LEU A 252 -10.48 12.97 -3.68
C LEU A 252 -11.85 12.30 -3.87
N TYR A 253 -11.90 10.97 -3.89
CA TYR A 253 -13.10 10.17 -4.05
C TYR A 253 -14.31 10.67 -3.22
N PRO A 254 -14.23 10.80 -1.87
CA PRO A 254 -15.38 11.24 -1.08
C PRO A 254 -15.87 12.63 -1.48
N THR A 255 -14.97 13.56 -1.79
CA THR A 255 -15.33 14.92 -2.22
C THR A 255 -16.02 14.92 -3.58
N LEU A 256 -15.56 14.11 -4.54
CA LEU A 256 -16.16 14.00 -5.86
C LEU A 256 -17.56 13.39 -5.79
N VAL A 257 -17.71 12.29 -5.06
CA VAL A 257 -18.99 11.61 -4.87
C VAL A 257 -19.98 12.52 -4.14
N GLN A 258 -19.55 13.19 -3.07
CA GLN A 258 -20.40 14.13 -2.32
C GLN A 258 -20.82 15.33 -3.17
N SER A 259 -19.89 15.94 -3.91
CA SER A 259 -20.18 17.09 -4.77
C SER A 259 -21.18 16.75 -5.87
N SER A 260 -21.07 15.54 -6.45
CA SER A 260 -22.01 15.03 -7.46
C SER A 260 -23.37 14.75 -6.83
N GLY A 261 -23.39 14.15 -5.65
CA GLY A 261 -24.61 13.83 -4.93
C GLY A 261 -25.44 15.03 -4.51
N ILE A 262 -24.81 16.14 -4.10
CA ILE A 262 -25.53 17.38 -3.74
C ILE A 262 -26.33 17.92 -4.94
N VAL A 263 -25.86 17.72 -6.18
CA VAL A 263 -26.58 18.14 -7.40
C VAL A 263 -27.90 17.38 -7.59
N LEU A 264 -28.01 16.17 -7.04
CA LEU A 264 -29.20 15.32 -7.14
C LEU A 264 -30.30 15.67 -6.13
N LYS A 265 -30.06 16.62 -5.21
CA LYS A 265 -31.03 16.97 -4.17
C LYS A 265 -32.00 18.05 -4.62
N CYS A 266 -33.28 17.74 -4.51
CA CYS A 266 -34.40 18.67 -4.66
C CYS A 266 -35.13 18.85 -3.32
N GLU A 267 -35.50 20.08 -3.01
CA GLU A 267 -36.26 20.47 -1.83
C GLU A 267 -37.59 21.06 -2.27
N ASP A 268 -38.67 20.57 -1.66
CA ASP A 268 -40.01 21.05 -1.95
C ASP A 268 -40.28 22.27 -1.06
N ILE A 269 -40.38 23.44 -1.67
CA ILE A 269 -40.62 24.72 -0.98
C ILE A 269 -42.07 25.14 -1.26
N ASP A 270 -42.81 25.41 -0.19
CA ASP A 270 -44.15 25.98 -0.28
C ASP A 270 -44.05 27.48 -0.58
N MET A 271 -44.50 27.88 -1.78
CA MET A 271 -44.53 29.28 -2.23
C MET A 271 -45.88 29.96 -1.90
N GLY A 272 -46.62 29.42 -0.93
CA GLY A 272 -47.90 29.94 -0.47
C GLY A 272 -48.97 29.83 -1.57
N ARG A 273 -49.47 30.96 -2.06
CA ARG A 273 -50.53 30.99 -3.08
C ARG A 273 -50.14 30.36 -4.43
N LEU A 274 -48.84 30.20 -4.68
CA LEU A 274 -48.31 29.62 -5.92
C LEU A 274 -48.15 28.09 -5.87
N GLY A 275 -48.48 27.47 -4.73
CA GLY A 275 -48.34 26.03 -4.50
C GLY A 275 -46.91 25.60 -4.14
N ILE A 276 -46.72 24.28 -4.03
CA ILE A 276 -45.44 23.66 -3.68
C ILE A 276 -44.61 23.48 -4.95
N ARG A 277 -43.37 23.97 -4.95
CA ARG A 277 -42.41 23.77 -6.04
C ARG A 277 -41.17 23.03 -5.55
N SER A 278 -40.72 22.06 -6.34
CA SER A 278 -39.48 21.34 -6.08
C SER A 278 -38.32 22.09 -6.71
N LEU A 279 -37.50 22.71 -5.87
CA LEU A 279 -36.38 23.56 -6.28
C LEU A 279 -35.05 22.86 -6.00
N PHE A 280 -34.08 23.09 -6.86
CA PHE A 280 -32.74 22.55 -6.69
C PHE A 280 -32.05 23.18 -5.46
N VAL A 281 -31.55 22.36 -4.52
CA VAL A 281 -31.07 22.84 -3.20
C VAL A 281 -29.94 23.85 -3.29
N ARG A 282 -29.02 23.66 -4.25
CA ARG A 282 -27.83 24.52 -4.38
C ARG A 282 -28.11 25.81 -5.16
N ASP A 283 -29.09 25.78 -6.05
CA ASP A 283 -29.54 26.93 -6.82
C ASP A 283 -31.07 26.90 -6.92
N ARG A 284 -31.71 27.65 -6.01
CA ARG A 284 -33.17 27.70 -5.88
C ARG A 284 -33.86 28.42 -7.05
N THR A 285 -33.13 28.91 -8.04
CA THR A 285 -33.71 29.49 -9.26
C THR A 285 -34.12 28.42 -10.27
N VAL A 286 -33.64 27.19 -10.12
CA VAL A 286 -33.89 26.10 -11.07
C VAL A 286 -34.93 25.13 -10.49
N ASP A 287 -36.08 25.04 -11.15
CA ASP A 287 -37.09 24.02 -10.88
C ASP A 287 -36.56 22.62 -11.25
N CYS A 288 -36.77 21.64 -10.37
CA CYS A 288 -36.34 20.26 -10.60
C CYS A 288 -37.10 19.55 -11.73
N ALA A 289 -38.25 20.09 -12.14
CA ALA A 289 -39.00 19.62 -13.30
C ALA A 289 -38.47 20.18 -14.63
N SER A 290 -37.57 21.18 -14.60
CA SER A 290 -37.07 21.83 -15.82
C SER A 290 -36.11 20.93 -16.61
N ASP A 291 -36.11 21.06 -17.94
CA ASP A 291 -35.15 20.38 -18.83
C ASP A 291 -33.70 20.72 -18.46
N ARG A 292 -33.48 21.92 -17.91
CA ARG A 292 -32.16 22.35 -17.42
C ARG A 292 -31.67 21.48 -16.27
N TYR A 293 -32.55 21.18 -15.31
CA TYR A 293 -32.20 20.28 -14.21
C TYR A 293 -31.91 18.87 -14.71
N GLN A 294 -32.62 18.39 -15.74
CA GLN A 294 -32.37 17.06 -16.32
C GLN A 294 -30.95 16.92 -16.89
N ILE A 295 -30.39 17.98 -17.48
CA ILE A 295 -28.99 18.01 -17.93
C ILE A 295 -28.04 17.88 -16.73
N TYR A 296 -28.25 18.66 -15.66
CA TYR A 296 -27.42 18.58 -14.45
C TYR A 296 -27.52 17.22 -13.77
N TYR A 297 -28.73 16.68 -13.67
CA TYR A 297 -29.02 15.37 -13.13
C TYR A 297 -28.29 14.26 -13.90
N THR A 298 -28.35 14.29 -15.24
CA THR A 298 -27.67 13.32 -16.09
C THR A 298 -26.14 13.39 -15.95
N ILE A 299 -25.57 14.60 -15.90
CA ILE A 299 -24.13 14.80 -15.67
C ILE A 299 -23.75 14.28 -14.28
N ALA A 300 -24.51 14.64 -13.24
CA ALA A 300 -24.25 14.23 -11.87
C ALA A 300 -24.33 12.71 -11.70
N ILE A 301 -25.33 12.04 -12.27
CA ILE A 301 -25.42 10.57 -12.29
C ILE A 301 -24.25 9.97 -13.05
N THR A 302 -23.92 10.48 -14.23
CA THR A 302 -22.82 9.95 -15.04
C THR A 302 -21.51 10.01 -14.26
N VAL A 303 -21.24 11.12 -13.59
CA VAL A 303 -20.06 11.29 -12.72
C VAL A 303 -20.15 10.38 -11.50
N LEU A 304 -21.30 10.29 -10.84
CA LEU A 304 -21.49 9.44 -9.67
C LEU A 304 -21.28 7.95 -10.01
N VAL A 305 -21.80 7.47 -11.13
CA VAL A 305 -21.64 6.09 -11.58
C VAL A 305 -20.21 5.85 -12.02
N THR A 306 -19.65 6.76 -12.83
CA THR A 306 -18.26 6.68 -13.28
C THR A 306 -17.35 6.68 -12.08
N TYR A 307 -17.23 7.75 -11.29
CA TYR A 307 -16.29 7.76 -10.19
C TYR A 307 -16.65 6.79 -9.07
N GLY A 308 -17.94 6.67 -8.72
CA GLY A 308 -18.43 5.84 -7.63
C GLY A 308 -18.11 4.36 -7.80
N PHE A 309 -18.36 3.78 -8.98
CA PHE A 309 -18.13 2.36 -9.25
C PHE A 309 -16.84 2.09 -10.03
N PHE A 310 -16.45 2.95 -10.98
CA PHE A 310 -15.26 2.73 -11.80
C PHE A 310 -14.00 2.75 -10.95
N VAL A 311 -13.88 3.63 -9.94
CA VAL A 311 -12.66 3.67 -9.12
C VAL A 311 -12.46 2.37 -8.32
N PRO A 312 -13.46 1.86 -7.55
CA PRO A 312 -13.38 0.54 -6.93
C PRO A 312 -13.11 -0.58 -7.94
N ALA A 313 -13.81 -0.60 -9.08
CA ALA A 313 -13.65 -1.63 -10.11
C ALA A 313 -12.26 -1.58 -10.76
N ALA A 314 -11.73 -0.39 -11.02
CA ALA A 314 -10.41 -0.18 -11.60
C ALA A 314 -9.31 -0.64 -10.63
N VAL A 315 -9.46 -0.42 -9.32
CA VAL A 315 -8.54 -0.96 -8.29
C VAL A 315 -8.51 -2.48 -8.33
N VAL A 316 -9.69 -3.13 -8.40
CA VAL A 316 -9.80 -4.60 -8.50
C VAL A 316 -9.21 -5.10 -9.81
N ALA A 317 -9.64 -4.55 -10.95
CA ALA A 317 -9.21 -4.95 -12.28
C ALA A 317 -7.70 -4.77 -12.44
N THR A 318 -7.13 -3.63 -12.04
CA THR A 318 -5.68 -3.40 -12.09
C THR A 318 -4.94 -4.40 -11.21
N THR A 319 -5.47 -4.73 -10.03
CA THR A 319 -4.86 -5.74 -9.15
C THR A 319 -4.87 -7.14 -9.78
N ILE A 320 -5.98 -7.54 -10.40
CA ILE A 320 -6.11 -8.84 -11.07
C ILE A 320 -5.17 -8.90 -12.29
N LEU A 321 -5.19 -7.89 -13.16
CA LEU A 321 -4.36 -7.83 -14.36
C LEU A 321 -2.87 -7.85 -14.03
N VAL A 322 -2.42 -7.03 -13.07
CA VAL A 322 -1.00 -7.00 -12.70
C VAL A 322 -0.57 -8.32 -12.04
N ARG A 323 -1.46 -9.01 -11.31
CA ARG A 323 -1.18 -10.35 -10.76
C ARG A 323 -1.06 -11.41 -11.84
N GLN A 324 -1.97 -11.39 -12.83
CA GLN A 324 -1.99 -12.36 -13.92
C GLN A 324 -0.77 -12.21 -14.85
N PHE A 325 -0.45 -10.98 -15.28
CA PHE A 325 0.63 -10.74 -16.25
C PHE A 325 2.01 -10.50 -15.60
N GLY A 326 2.06 -9.93 -14.40
CA GLY A 326 3.29 -9.53 -13.72
C GLY A 326 3.75 -10.47 -12.62
N GLY A 327 2.91 -11.42 -12.22
CA GLY A 327 3.11 -12.25 -11.04
C GLY A 327 2.86 -11.51 -9.72
N GLN A 328 2.75 -12.28 -8.64
CA GLN A 328 2.35 -11.76 -7.32
C GLN A 328 3.37 -10.77 -6.73
N LEU A 329 4.67 -10.96 -7.00
CA LEU A 329 5.72 -10.09 -6.47
C LEU A 329 5.68 -8.70 -7.13
N LYS A 330 5.51 -8.64 -8.45
CA LYS A 330 5.41 -7.37 -9.17
C LYS A 330 4.16 -6.60 -8.78
N ALA A 331 3.02 -7.29 -8.64
CA ALA A 331 1.79 -6.68 -8.15
C ALA A 331 1.95 -6.04 -6.77
N ARG A 332 2.61 -6.72 -5.83
CA ARG A 332 2.88 -6.17 -4.50
C ARG A 332 3.81 -4.96 -4.51
N THR A 333 4.79 -4.93 -5.41
CA THR A 333 5.71 -3.80 -5.51
C THR A 333 5.03 -2.59 -6.15
N LEU A 334 4.31 -2.80 -7.27
CA LEU A 334 3.62 -1.75 -8.01
C LEU A 334 2.43 -1.19 -7.25
N LEU A 335 1.59 -2.06 -6.71
CA LEU A 335 0.39 -1.70 -5.95
C LEU A 335 0.69 -1.68 -4.46
N SER A 336 1.94 -1.41 -4.08
CA SER A 336 2.33 -1.35 -2.68
C SER A 336 1.43 -0.39 -1.91
N PHE A 337 1.09 0.79 -2.44
CA PHE A 337 0.15 1.69 -1.76
C PHE A 337 -1.21 1.05 -1.42
N LEU A 338 -1.80 0.30 -2.37
CA LEU A 338 -3.13 -0.32 -2.20
C LEU A 338 -3.09 -1.63 -1.39
N LEU A 339 -1.99 -2.40 -1.50
CA LEU A 339 -1.88 -3.74 -0.95
C LEU A 339 -1.04 -3.79 0.34
N HIS A 340 -0.31 -2.73 0.66
CA HIS A 340 0.58 -2.72 1.81
C HIS A 340 -0.21 -2.67 3.11
N GLY A 341 0.19 -3.51 4.06
CA GLY A 341 -0.48 -3.64 5.34
C GLY A 341 -1.68 -4.58 5.35
N PHE A 342 -2.16 -5.07 4.19
CA PHE A 342 -3.24 -6.05 4.12
C PHE A 342 -2.74 -7.50 4.06
N LYS A 343 -3.55 -8.42 4.61
CA LYS A 343 -3.30 -9.86 4.48
C LYS A 343 -3.38 -10.28 3.00
N PRO A 344 -2.58 -11.27 2.55
CA PRO A 344 -2.60 -11.75 1.16
C PRO A 344 -3.97 -12.15 0.65
N GLU A 345 -4.78 -12.76 1.51
CA GLU A 345 -6.13 -13.26 1.23
C GLU A 345 -7.16 -12.14 1.08
N LEU A 346 -6.97 -11.03 1.81
CA LEU A 346 -7.91 -9.90 1.90
C LEU A 346 -7.41 -8.68 1.11
N TRP A 347 -6.87 -8.94 -0.09
CA TRP A 347 -6.31 -7.89 -0.95
C TRP A 347 -7.35 -6.92 -1.52
N PHE A 348 -8.62 -7.33 -1.57
CA PHE A 348 -9.74 -6.52 -2.05
C PHE A 348 -10.30 -5.60 -0.96
N TRP A 349 -9.74 -5.63 0.26
CA TRP A 349 -10.30 -4.90 1.39
C TRP A 349 -10.32 -3.38 1.17
N GLU A 350 -9.36 -2.84 0.42
CA GLU A 350 -9.36 -1.42 0.07
C GLU A 350 -10.55 -1.05 -0.82
N THR A 351 -10.97 -1.95 -1.71
CA THR A 351 -12.21 -1.80 -2.49
C THR A 351 -13.43 -1.78 -1.57
N THR A 352 -13.47 -2.63 -0.55
CA THR A 352 -14.54 -2.62 0.48
C THR A 352 -14.58 -1.29 1.23
N ASN A 353 -13.41 -0.73 1.59
CA ASN A 353 -13.32 0.58 2.23
C ASN A 353 -13.87 1.71 1.34
N LEU A 354 -13.60 1.66 0.03
CA LEU A 354 -14.15 2.61 -0.95
C LEU A 354 -15.66 2.47 -1.12
N LEU A 355 -16.16 1.23 -1.29
CA LEU A 355 -17.59 0.95 -1.41
C LEU A 355 -18.37 1.37 -0.17
N ARG A 356 -17.79 1.23 1.02
CA ARG A 356 -18.38 1.77 2.25
C ARG A 356 -18.53 3.29 2.20
N LYS A 357 -17.47 4.00 1.82
CA LYS A 357 -17.51 5.48 1.68
C LYS A 357 -18.57 5.88 0.66
N PHE A 358 -18.68 5.13 -0.43
CA PHE A 358 -19.73 5.33 -1.43
C PHE A 358 -21.13 5.17 -0.85
N ALA A 359 -21.40 4.05 -0.17
CA ALA A 359 -22.70 3.77 0.43
C ALA A 359 -23.12 4.85 1.42
N VAL A 360 -22.18 5.32 2.28
CA VAL A 360 -22.43 6.44 3.19
C VAL A 360 -22.81 7.71 2.43
N MET A 361 -22.12 8.03 1.34
CA MET A 361 -22.47 9.19 0.52
C MET A 361 -23.83 9.03 -0.16
N LEU A 362 -24.18 7.83 -0.64
CA LEU A 362 -25.51 7.56 -1.21
C LEU A 362 -26.62 7.78 -0.16
N ILE A 363 -26.40 7.34 1.08
CA ILE A 363 -27.35 7.57 2.19
C ILE A 363 -27.53 9.08 2.42
N VAL A 364 -26.43 9.83 2.47
CA VAL A 364 -26.47 11.29 2.66
C VAL A 364 -27.20 11.99 1.52
N VAL A 365 -27.14 11.45 0.31
CA VAL A 365 -27.70 12.08 -0.90
C VAL A 365 -29.17 11.74 -1.08
N PHE A 366 -29.54 10.46 -0.96
CA PHE A 366 -30.88 9.98 -1.32
C PHE A 366 -31.88 10.01 -0.16
N VAL A 367 -31.43 9.98 1.10
CA VAL A 367 -32.34 10.00 2.25
C VAL A 367 -32.66 11.46 2.60
N LYS A 368 -33.93 11.85 2.37
CA LYS A 368 -34.42 13.22 2.62
C LYS A 368 -34.65 13.50 4.10
N ASP A 369 -35.22 12.54 4.84
CA ASP A 369 -35.51 12.71 6.27
C ASP A 369 -34.19 12.63 7.06
N PRO A 370 -33.80 13.70 7.79
CA PRO A 370 -32.55 13.72 8.54
C PRO A 370 -32.49 12.67 9.65
N LYS A 371 -33.62 12.31 10.28
CA LYS A 371 -33.68 11.26 11.31
C LYS A 371 -33.40 9.91 10.68
N LEU A 372 -34.10 9.60 9.59
CA LEU A 372 -33.90 8.35 8.86
C LEU A 372 -32.49 8.27 8.28
N GLN A 373 -31.94 9.39 7.81
CA GLN A 373 -30.57 9.47 7.29
C GLN A 373 -29.55 9.07 8.36
N VAL A 374 -29.66 9.60 9.58
CA VAL A 374 -28.75 9.25 10.69
C VAL A 374 -28.92 7.79 11.11
N ILE A 375 -30.14 7.27 11.15
CA ILE A 375 -30.41 5.86 11.50
C ILE A 375 -29.76 4.92 10.47
N ILE A 376 -30.01 5.12 9.18
CA ILE A 376 -29.44 4.27 8.11
C ILE A 376 -27.92 4.41 8.08
N PHE A 377 -27.40 5.62 8.29
CA PHE A 377 -25.95 5.85 8.37
C PHE A 377 -25.33 5.09 9.54
N MET A 378 -25.95 5.12 10.72
CA MET A 378 -25.52 4.35 11.89
C MET A 378 -25.44 2.85 11.59
N TRP A 379 -26.51 2.25 11.01
CA TRP A 379 -26.52 0.83 10.63
C TRP A 379 -25.44 0.48 9.61
N SER A 380 -25.19 1.36 8.64
CA SER A 380 -24.11 1.19 7.67
C SER A 380 -22.72 1.18 8.34
N VAL A 381 -22.48 2.08 9.29
CA VAL A 381 -21.19 2.15 10.01
C VAL A 381 -21.02 0.96 10.95
N VAL A 382 -22.06 0.55 11.67
CA VAL A 382 -22.05 -0.64 12.53
C VAL A 382 -21.77 -1.90 11.72
N THR A 383 -22.45 -2.10 10.59
CA THR A 383 -22.21 -3.24 9.69
C THR A 383 -20.76 -3.27 9.21
N SER A 384 -20.22 -2.12 8.81
CA SER A 384 -18.81 -2.03 8.43
C SER A 384 -17.87 -2.35 9.60
N PHE A 385 -18.21 -1.90 10.82
CA PHE A 385 -17.38 -2.16 11.98
C PHE A 385 -17.36 -3.66 12.31
N MET A 386 -18.51 -4.33 12.23
CA MET A 386 -18.60 -5.78 12.38
C MET A 386 -17.78 -6.52 11.32
N MET A 387 -17.89 -6.12 10.04
CA MET A 387 -17.06 -6.68 8.98
C MET A 387 -15.56 -6.48 9.29
N HIS A 388 -15.15 -5.31 9.76
CA HIS A 388 -13.76 -5.04 10.12
C HIS A 388 -13.25 -5.93 11.26
N LEU A 389 -14.07 -6.15 12.31
CA LEU A 389 -13.74 -7.00 13.45
C LEU A 389 -13.62 -8.48 13.06
N VAL A 390 -14.51 -8.97 12.19
CA VAL A 390 -14.54 -10.38 11.73
C VAL A 390 -13.36 -10.67 10.81
N PHE A 391 -13.15 -9.87 9.78
CA PHE A 391 -12.13 -10.16 8.77
C PHE A 391 -10.70 -9.84 9.21
N ARG A 392 -10.52 -8.86 10.12
CA ARG A 392 -9.20 -8.39 10.60
C ARG A 392 -8.20 -8.24 9.44
N PRO A 393 -8.47 -7.31 8.50
CA PRO A 393 -7.83 -7.28 7.18
C PRO A 393 -6.34 -6.94 7.22
N TYR A 394 -5.89 -6.26 8.27
CA TYR A 394 -4.52 -5.79 8.39
C TYR A 394 -3.57 -6.87 8.92
N THR A 395 -2.32 -6.87 8.43
CA THR A 395 -1.25 -7.73 8.93
C THR A 395 -0.67 -7.24 10.26
N ASP A 396 -0.63 -5.91 10.45
CA ASP A 396 -0.15 -5.30 11.69
C ASP A 396 -1.32 -5.13 12.66
N THR A 397 -1.22 -5.75 13.84
CA THR A 397 -2.23 -5.68 14.89
C THR A 397 -2.41 -4.25 15.42
N ARG A 398 -1.40 -3.40 15.34
CA ARG A 398 -1.49 -1.99 15.77
C ARG A 398 -2.36 -1.18 14.83
N VAL A 399 -2.14 -1.32 13.53
CA VAL A 399 -2.96 -0.66 12.49
C VAL A 399 -4.40 -1.14 12.60
N HIS A 400 -4.62 -2.44 12.82
CA HIS A 400 -5.96 -2.98 13.07
C HIS A 400 -6.64 -2.36 14.29
N ARG A 401 -5.95 -2.24 15.44
CA ARG A 401 -6.50 -1.60 16.64
C ARG A 401 -6.83 -0.13 16.39
N VAL A 402 -5.95 0.60 15.72
CA VAL A 402 -6.16 2.01 15.39
C VAL A 402 -7.38 2.19 14.49
N GLU A 403 -7.54 1.37 13.44
CA GLU A 403 -8.74 1.41 12.59
C GLU A 403 -10.01 1.03 13.36
N ALA A 404 -9.96 -0.02 14.17
CA ALA A 404 -11.08 -0.46 14.99
C ALA A 404 -11.53 0.63 15.98
N VAL A 405 -10.58 1.34 16.61
CA VAL A 405 -10.88 2.44 17.56
C VAL A 405 -11.58 3.61 16.88
N GLY A 406 -11.19 4.00 15.66
CA GLY A 406 -11.93 5.07 14.97
C GLY A 406 -13.28 4.63 14.48
N GLN A 407 -13.41 3.40 13.99
CA GLN A 407 -14.72 2.89 13.62
C GLN A 407 -15.65 2.80 14.84
N SER A 408 -15.15 2.36 16.00
CA SER A 408 -15.94 2.38 17.24
C SER A 408 -16.27 3.80 17.68
N CYS A 409 -15.33 4.74 17.57
CA CYS A 409 -15.58 6.16 17.87
C CYS A 409 -16.71 6.70 16.99
N MET A 410 -16.67 6.44 15.68
CA MET A 410 -17.73 6.85 14.75
C MET A 410 -19.08 6.24 15.14
N VAL A 411 -19.13 4.97 15.51
CA VAL A 411 -20.37 4.33 16.01
C VAL A 411 -20.88 5.03 17.27
N VAL A 412 -20.02 5.27 18.25
CA VAL A 412 -20.39 5.94 19.51
C VAL A 412 -20.89 7.36 19.25
N THR A 413 -20.17 8.15 18.45
CA THR A 413 -20.56 9.49 18.04
C THR A 413 -21.93 9.50 17.35
N LEU A 414 -22.19 8.57 16.42
CA LEU A 414 -23.48 8.51 15.73
C LEU A 414 -24.64 8.12 16.67
N ASN A 415 -24.38 7.27 17.67
CA ASN A 415 -25.38 6.95 18.69
C ASN A 415 -25.74 8.18 19.53
N PHE A 416 -24.76 8.97 19.97
CA PHE A 416 -25.04 10.22 20.69
C PHE A 416 -25.74 11.27 19.82
N VAL A 417 -25.39 11.36 18.53
CA VAL A 417 -26.10 12.23 17.58
C VAL A 417 -27.55 11.77 17.40
N LEU A 418 -27.82 10.47 17.40
CA LEU A 418 -29.19 9.94 17.35
C LEU A 418 -30.01 10.35 18.57
N LEU A 419 -29.41 10.41 19.76
CA LEU A 419 -30.09 10.87 20.99
C LEU A 419 -30.56 12.33 20.89
N LEU A 420 -29.89 13.18 20.10
CA LEU A 420 -30.33 14.58 19.87
C LEU A 420 -31.69 14.66 19.17
N PHE A 421 -32.10 13.62 18.44
CA PHE A 421 -33.39 13.58 17.76
C PHE A 421 -34.54 13.04 18.63
N LEU A 422 -34.25 12.60 19.86
CA LEU A 422 -35.29 12.15 20.79
C LEU A 422 -36.15 13.33 21.26
N PRO A 423 -37.50 13.22 21.18
CA PRO A 423 -38.39 14.32 21.58
C PRO A 423 -38.18 14.79 23.03
N SER A 424 -37.83 13.87 23.94
CA SER A 424 -37.56 14.18 25.34
C SER A 424 -36.35 15.11 25.50
N VAL A 425 -35.32 14.91 24.67
CA VAL A 425 -34.09 15.71 24.66
C VAL A 425 -34.32 17.07 24.01
N ALA A 426 -35.07 17.10 22.90
CA ALA A 426 -35.34 18.31 22.13
C ALA A 426 -36.21 19.34 22.88
N LYS A 427 -36.97 18.93 23.90
CA LYS A 427 -37.82 19.84 24.70
C LYS A 427 -37.03 20.67 25.70
N SER A 428 -35.86 20.21 26.15
CA SER A 428 -35.02 20.96 27.08
C SER A 428 -34.02 21.82 26.33
N SER A 429 -33.77 23.05 26.81
CA SER A 429 -32.76 23.94 26.21
C SER A 429 -31.31 23.49 26.50
N TRP A 430 -31.06 22.89 27.68
CA TRP A 430 -29.71 22.51 28.11
C TRP A 430 -29.26 21.14 27.58
N GLN A 431 -30.17 20.17 27.47
CA GLN A 431 -29.82 18.78 27.10
C GLN A 431 -29.14 18.64 25.72
N PRO A 432 -29.62 19.26 24.61
CA PRO A 432 -28.96 19.14 23.32
C PRO A 432 -27.59 19.85 23.29
N PHE A 433 -27.43 20.94 24.04
CA PHE A 433 -26.14 21.60 24.23
C PHE A 433 -25.15 20.68 24.95
N ALA A 434 -25.55 20.11 26.10
CA ALA A 434 -24.72 19.19 26.86
C ALA A 434 -24.30 17.96 26.03
N LEU A 435 -25.22 17.35 25.29
CA LEU A 435 -24.92 16.22 24.41
C LEU A 435 -23.96 16.61 23.28
N SER A 436 -24.11 17.80 22.69
CA SER A 436 -23.20 18.30 21.64
C SER A 436 -21.78 18.50 22.19
N VAL A 437 -21.64 19.00 23.42
CA VAL A 437 -20.35 19.12 24.11
C VAL A 437 -19.73 17.75 24.38
N VAL A 438 -20.52 16.77 24.83
CA VAL A 438 -20.04 15.38 25.03
C VAL A 438 -19.55 14.78 23.71
N VAL A 439 -20.30 14.93 22.62
CA VAL A 439 -19.90 14.48 21.28
C VAL A 439 -18.59 15.13 20.84
N LEU A 440 -18.44 16.44 21.07
CA LEU A 440 -17.20 17.15 20.76
C LEU A 440 -16.01 16.59 21.55
N ILE A 441 -16.17 16.39 22.86
CA ILE A 441 -15.12 15.84 23.74
C ILE A 441 -14.69 14.44 23.26
N ILE A 442 -15.64 13.56 22.96
CA ILE A 442 -15.34 12.20 22.46
C ILE A 442 -14.51 12.26 21.17
N ASN A 443 -14.90 13.10 20.22
CA ASN A 443 -14.18 13.24 18.96
C ASN A 443 -12.78 13.87 19.14
N VAL A 444 -12.64 14.85 20.04
CA VAL A 444 -11.33 15.43 20.37
C VAL A 444 -10.42 14.39 21.01
N ILE A 445 -10.91 13.61 21.98
CA ILE A 445 -10.14 12.54 22.61
C ILE A 445 -9.72 11.50 21.57
N ALA A 446 -10.64 11.06 20.70
CA ALA A 446 -10.31 10.11 19.64
C ALA A 446 -9.26 10.66 18.69
N MET A 447 -9.38 11.93 18.27
CA MET A 447 -8.37 12.60 17.44
C MET A 447 -7.00 12.65 18.13
N MET A 448 -6.96 12.95 19.42
CA MET A 448 -5.72 12.96 20.20
C MET A 448 -5.09 11.57 20.29
N VAL A 449 -5.89 10.52 20.50
CA VAL A 449 -5.43 9.12 20.47
C VAL A 449 -4.85 8.75 19.10
N TYR A 450 -5.50 9.18 18.01
CA TYR A 450 -5.01 8.98 16.65
C TYR A 450 -3.67 9.66 16.39
N LEU A 451 -3.56 10.95 16.74
CA LEU A 451 -2.33 11.72 16.59
C LEU A 451 -1.19 11.13 17.43
N TRP A 452 -1.49 10.69 18.65
CA TRP A 452 -0.54 10.02 19.52
C TRP A 452 -0.07 8.68 18.93
N ALA A 453 -0.99 7.85 18.43
CA ALA A 453 -0.66 6.57 17.79
C ALA A 453 0.23 6.76 16.55
N ILE A 454 -0.09 7.75 15.70
CA ILE A 454 0.73 8.12 14.54
C ILE A 454 2.10 8.63 15.00
N GLY A 455 2.14 9.50 16.01
CA GLY A 455 3.38 10.02 16.59
C GLY A 455 4.29 8.91 17.11
N LEU A 456 3.76 7.95 17.86
CA LEU A 456 4.50 6.77 18.32
C LEU A 456 4.99 5.89 17.18
N TYR A 457 4.20 5.71 16.12
CA TYR A 457 4.60 4.96 14.93
C TYR A 457 5.77 5.63 14.20
N LEU A 458 5.68 6.95 13.99
CA LEU A 458 6.74 7.73 13.36
C LEU A 458 8.00 7.74 14.23
N PHE A 459 7.86 7.91 15.55
CA PHE A 459 8.99 7.90 16.48
C PHE A 459 9.74 6.57 16.48
N ARG A 460 9.02 5.44 16.53
CA ARG A 460 9.63 4.10 16.44
C ARG A 460 10.29 3.85 15.08
N SER A 461 9.64 4.30 14.00
CA SER A 461 10.21 4.21 12.64
C SER A 461 11.51 5.02 12.52
N TYR A 462 11.54 6.20 13.13
CA TYR A 462 12.72 7.04 13.23
C TYR A 462 13.84 6.39 14.05
N GLN A 463 13.52 5.79 15.20
CA GLN A 463 14.48 5.05 16.02
C GLN A 463 15.14 3.90 15.24
N HIS A 464 14.35 3.06 14.56
CA HIS A 464 14.90 1.98 13.73
C HIS A 464 15.75 2.49 12.56
N TYR A 465 15.38 3.63 11.96
CA TYR A 465 16.22 4.27 10.95
C TYR A 465 17.57 4.72 11.53
N ARG A 466 17.54 5.32 12.72
CA ARG A 466 18.76 5.78 13.43
C ARG A 466 19.68 4.60 13.79
N GLU A 467 19.15 3.51 14.32
CA GLU A 467 19.93 2.31 14.67
C GLU A 467 20.59 1.69 13.44
N ARG A 468 19.87 1.57 12.32
CA ARG A 468 20.45 1.09 11.06
C ARG A 468 21.60 1.96 10.59
N LYS A 469 21.46 3.28 10.69
CA LYS A 469 22.54 4.21 10.32
C LYS A 469 23.78 4.01 11.20
N LYS A 470 23.63 3.80 12.51
CA LYS A 470 24.74 3.47 13.41
C LYS A 470 25.44 2.17 13.01
N THR A 471 24.68 1.09 12.78
CA THR A 471 25.26 -0.19 12.37
C THR A 471 26.00 -0.13 11.02
N ILE A 472 25.57 0.74 10.10
CA ILE A 472 26.26 0.95 8.82
C ILE A 472 27.53 1.78 9.02
N ALA A 473 27.52 2.78 9.90
CA ALA A 473 28.71 3.57 10.22
C ALA A 473 29.78 2.71 10.93
N GLU A 474 29.38 1.88 11.89
CA GLU A 474 30.29 0.99 12.64
C GLU A 474 30.86 -0.13 11.77
N ASN A 475 30.06 -0.72 10.87
CA ASN A 475 30.53 -1.79 9.97
C ASN A 475 31.17 -1.27 8.67
N GLY A 476 30.91 -0.03 8.27
CA GLY A 476 31.41 0.59 7.04
C GLY A 476 32.73 1.36 7.22
N GLY A 477 33.20 1.55 8.45
CA GLY A 477 34.50 2.15 8.77
C GLY A 477 35.66 1.15 8.89
N GLY A 478 35.38 -0.15 8.83
CA GLY A 478 36.41 -1.18 8.76
C GLY A 478 36.80 -1.44 7.32
N HIS A 479 37.89 -0.81 6.84
CA HIS A 479 38.67 -1.41 5.76
C HIS A 479 38.93 -2.87 6.17
N PRO A 480 38.59 -3.88 5.34
CA PRO A 480 39.06 -5.23 5.61
C PRO A 480 40.58 -5.17 5.59
N ASN A 481 41.22 -5.39 6.74
CA ASN A 481 42.65 -5.64 6.77
C ASN A 481 42.93 -6.78 5.78
N PRO A 482 43.79 -6.56 4.77
CA PRO A 482 44.27 -7.65 3.94
C PRO A 482 45.17 -8.50 4.84
N LEU A 483 44.67 -9.68 5.20
CA LEU A 483 45.46 -10.78 5.72
C LEU A 483 45.53 -11.84 4.62
#